data_AF-A0A1L1PA09-F1
#
_entry.id   AF-A0A1L1PA09-F1
#
_cell.length_a   1.000
_cell.length_b   1.000
_cell.length_c   1.000
_cell.angle_alpha   90.00
_cell.angle_beta   90.00
_cell.angle_gamma   90.00
#
_symmetry.space_group_name_H-M   'P 1'
#
loop_
_entity.id
_entity.type
_entity.pdbx_description
1 polymer ?
#
loop_
_entity_poly.entity_id
_entity_poly.type
_entity_poly.pdbx_seq_one_letter_code
_entity_poly.pdbx_strand_id
1 'polypeptide(L)'
;MSSPSPNFSSVKLPASLVDQARRAAEAQRRSVAGQIEYWATLGQITEETGLTVLEAREAIARYDAQAQDQANLDAIEARFAEAADSGGLAQAVRQTVQADRRRVPAATSTRARRAA
;
A
#
# COMPACT_ATOMS: atom_id res chain seq x y z
N MET A 1 23.93 -36.83 34.08
CA MET A 1 23.17 -35.66 33.59
C MET A 1 21.71 -36.08 33.54
N SER A 2 20.89 -35.58 34.45
CA SER A 2 19.46 -35.94 34.51
C SER A 2 18.72 -35.19 33.41
N SER A 3 18.25 -35.89 32.38
CA SER A 3 17.37 -35.32 31.36
C SER A 3 16.09 -34.84 32.05
N PRO A 4 15.66 -33.57 31.88
CA PRO A 4 14.41 -33.11 32.45
C PRO A 4 13.26 -33.97 31.88
N SER A 5 12.52 -34.62 32.77
CA SER A 5 11.33 -35.37 32.39
C SER A 5 10.30 -34.39 31.82
N PRO A 6 9.73 -34.62 30.62
CA PRO A 6 8.67 -33.76 30.12
C PRO A 6 7.47 -33.84 31.07
N ASN A 7 7.12 -32.70 31.68
CA ASN A 7 5.96 -32.57 32.54
C ASN A 7 4.70 -32.46 31.67
N PHE A 8 4.05 -33.60 31.40
CA PHE A 8 2.79 -33.61 30.66
C PHE A 8 1.62 -33.21 31.57
N SER A 9 0.76 -32.32 31.08
CA SER A 9 -0.49 -31.93 31.72
C SER A 9 -1.67 -32.20 30.80
N SER A 10 -2.78 -32.72 31.32
CA SER A 10 -3.99 -32.96 30.54
C SER A 10 -4.87 -31.71 30.53
N VAL A 11 -5.10 -31.16 29.33
CA VAL A 11 -5.94 -29.97 29.13
C VAL A 11 -7.22 -30.37 28.42
N LYS A 12 -8.37 -29.93 28.94
CA LYS A 12 -9.66 -30.12 28.26
C LYS A 12 -9.81 -29.07 27.17
N LEU A 13 -9.96 -29.54 25.93
CA LEU A 13 -10.15 -28.69 24.76
C LEU A 13 -11.51 -28.98 24.10
N PRO A 14 -12.15 -27.99 23.47
CA PRO A 14 -13.35 -28.20 22.67
C PRO A 14 -13.11 -29.22 21.54
N ALA A 15 -14.06 -30.12 21.31
CA ALA A 15 -13.95 -31.14 20.27
C ALA A 15 -13.72 -30.52 18.87
N SER A 16 -14.40 -29.42 18.57
CA SER A 16 -14.25 -28.71 17.29
C SER A 16 -12.82 -28.20 17.05
N LEU A 17 -12.09 -27.82 18.10
CA LEU A 17 -10.69 -27.39 17.98
C LEU A 17 -9.79 -28.60 17.71
N VAL A 18 -10.04 -29.71 18.41
CA VAL A 18 -9.31 -30.97 18.22
C VAL A 18 -9.49 -31.50 16.79
N ASP A 19 -10.69 -31.41 16.23
CA ASP A 19 -10.98 -31.84 14.84
C ASP A 19 -10.29 -30.94 13.79
N GLN A 20 -10.19 -29.65 14.05
CA GLN A 20 -9.41 -28.73 13.21
C GLN A 20 -7.92 -29.06 13.27
N ALA A 21 -7.38 -29.25 14.48
CA ALA A 21 -5.99 -29.62 14.67
C ALA A 21 -5.69 -30.97 13.99
N ARG A 22 -6.59 -31.95 14.07
CA ARG A 22 -6.44 -33.24 13.39
C ARG A 22 -6.33 -33.08 11.88
N ARG A 23 -7.26 -32.36 11.24
CA ARG A 23 -7.23 -32.13 9.78
C ARG A 23 -5.94 -31.42 9.34
N ALA A 24 -5.51 -30.41 10.09
CA ALA A 24 -4.27 -29.69 9.80
C ALA A 24 -3.01 -30.55 10.02
N ALA A 25 -3.03 -31.41 11.05
CA ALA A 25 -1.93 -32.32 11.38
C ALA A 25 -1.78 -33.44 10.35
N GLU A 26 -2.88 -34.00 9.85
CA GLU A 26 -2.89 -35.06 8.82
C GLU A 26 -2.14 -34.63 7.56
N ALA A 27 -2.43 -33.43 7.05
CA ALA A 27 -1.76 -32.88 5.87
C ALA A 27 -0.23 -32.78 6.05
N GLN A 28 0.22 -32.53 7.28
CA GLN A 28 1.62 -32.30 7.62
C GLN A 28 2.30 -33.53 8.24
N ARG A 29 1.59 -34.66 8.36
CA ARG A 29 2.03 -35.88 9.06
C ARG A 29 2.51 -35.60 10.50
N ARG A 30 1.86 -34.67 11.19
CA ARG A 30 2.15 -34.30 12.58
C ARG A 30 1.14 -34.96 13.53
N SER A 31 1.46 -35.00 14.81
CA SER A 31 0.47 -35.36 15.84
C SER A 31 -0.47 -34.18 16.10
N VAL A 32 -1.68 -34.46 16.61
CA VAL A 32 -2.64 -33.41 17.00
C VAL A 32 -2.04 -32.49 18.07
N ALA A 33 -1.36 -33.07 19.06
CA ALA A 33 -0.67 -32.30 20.10
C ALA A 33 0.42 -31.40 19.51
N GLY A 34 1.25 -31.93 18.61
CA GLY A 34 2.29 -31.14 17.94
C GLY A 34 1.72 -30.04 17.03
N GLN A 35 0.55 -30.25 16.44
CA GLN A 35 -0.13 -29.22 15.67
C GLN A 35 -0.67 -28.09 16.55
N ILE A 36 -1.19 -28.41 17.73
CA ILE A 36 -1.65 -27.42 18.71
C ILE A 36 -0.46 -26.63 19.27
N GLU A 37 0.64 -27.31 19.61
CA GLU A 37 1.89 -26.67 20.03
C GLU A 37 2.41 -25.72 18.97
N TYR A 38 2.43 -26.15 17.70
CA TYR A 38 2.84 -25.29 16.59
C TYR A 38 1.98 -24.02 16.48
N TRP A 39 0.66 -24.13 16.59
CA TRP A 39 -0.22 -22.95 16.59
C TRP A 39 0.03 -22.02 17.78
N ALA A 40 0.29 -22.57 18.96
CA ALA A 40 0.61 -21.79 20.15
C ALA A 40 1.92 -21.01 19.97
N THR A 41 2.98 -21.67 19.46
CA THR A 41 4.27 -21.03 19.17
C THR A 41 4.12 -19.95 18.10
N LEU A 42 3.34 -20.18 17.05
CA LEU A 42 3.06 -19.16 16.05
C LEU A 42 2.35 -17.94 16.67
N GLY A 43 1.36 -18.17 17.54
CA GLY A 43 0.68 -17.09 18.26
C GLY A 43 1.66 -16.25 19.08
N GLN A 44 2.52 -16.90 19.86
CA GLN A 44 3.53 -16.21 20.67
C GLN A 44 4.51 -15.40 19.82
N ILE A 45 5.04 -15.99 18.73
CA ILE A 45 5.93 -15.25 17.81
C ILE A 45 5.21 -14.06 17.20
N THR A 46 3.93 -14.22 16.83
CA THR A 46 3.13 -13.13 16.24
C THR A 46 2.94 -11.98 17.23
N GLU A 47 2.73 -12.28 18.51
CA GLU A 47 2.65 -11.28 19.58
C GLU A 47 4.00 -10.61 19.87
N GLU A 48 5.09 -11.38 19.95
CA GLU A 48 6.45 -10.87 20.21
C GLU A 48 6.99 -10.00 19.07
N THR A 49 6.73 -10.40 17.82
CA THR A 49 7.13 -9.64 16.63
C THR A 49 6.22 -8.45 16.35
N GLY A 50 5.14 -8.28 17.12
CA GLY A 50 4.16 -7.22 16.96
C GLY A 50 3.27 -7.38 15.73
N LEU A 51 3.49 -8.39 14.88
CA LEU A 51 2.86 -8.55 13.56
C LEU A 51 1.39 -9.01 13.68
N THR A 52 0.56 -8.18 14.32
CA THR A 52 -0.86 -8.47 14.47
C THR A 52 -1.53 -8.47 13.10
N VAL A 53 -2.62 -9.23 12.97
CA VAL A 53 -3.43 -9.26 11.73
C VAL A 53 -3.85 -7.86 11.29
N LEU A 54 -4.01 -6.93 12.23
CA LEU A 54 -4.31 -5.53 11.94
C LEU A 54 -3.13 -4.82 11.28
N GLU A 55 -1.92 -4.97 11.83
CA GLU A 55 -0.71 -4.36 11.25
C GLU A 55 -0.39 -4.94 9.88
N ALA A 56 -0.56 -6.25 9.68
CA ALA A 56 -0.40 -6.86 8.38
C ALA A 56 -1.40 -6.30 7.35
N ARG A 57 -2.66 -6.11 7.74
CA ARG A 57 -3.69 -5.48 6.88
C ARG A 57 -3.36 -4.03 6.57
N GLU A 58 -2.88 -3.28 7.55
CA GLU A 58 -2.49 -1.89 7.37
C GLU A 58 -1.27 -1.77 6.45
N ALA A 59 -0.29 -2.66 6.59
CA ALA A 59 0.88 -2.71 5.71
C ALA A 59 0.49 -3.00 4.25
N ILE A 60 -0.44 -3.94 4.03
CA ILE A 60 -0.98 -4.23 2.69
C ILE A 60 -1.72 -3.01 2.13
N ALA A 61 -2.61 -2.40 2.93
CA ALA A 61 -3.37 -1.23 2.49
C ALA A 61 -2.46 -0.05 2.12
N ARG A 62 -1.37 0.18 2.87
CA ARG A 62 -0.37 1.21 2.55
C ARG A 62 0.37 0.90 1.25
N TYR A 63 0.76 -0.35 1.04
CA TYR A 63 1.40 -0.77 -0.21
C TYR A 63 0.48 -0.58 -1.42
N ASP A 64 -0.79 -1.00 -1.30
CA ASP A 64 -1.77 -0.86 -2.37
C ASP A 64 -2.02 0.62 -2.70
N ALA A 65 -2.13 1.49 -1.70
CA ALA A 65 -2.28 2.94 -1.90
C ALA A 65 -1.07 3.53 -2.66
N GLN A 66 0.15 3.16 -2.27
CA GLN A 66 1.36 3.59 -2.96
C GLN A 66 1.43 3.08 -4.41
N ALA A 67 1.00 1.84 -4.64
CA ALA A 67 0.94 1.27 -5.98
C ALA A 67 -0.08 2.00 -6.88
N GLN A 68 -1.23 2.40 -6.33
CA GLN A 68 -2.22 3.22 -7.04
C GLN A 68 -1.68 4.61 -7.38
N ASP A 69 -0.99 5.27 -6.43
CA ASP A 69 -0.37 6.56 -6.66
C ASP A 69 0.70 6.50 -7.76
N GLN A 70 1.51 5.44 -7.77
CA GLN A 70 2.50 5.23 -8.82
C GLN A 70 1.83 5.01 -10.18
N ALA A 71 0.79 4.17 -10.27
CA ALA A 71 0.06 3.95 -11.51
C ALA A 71 -0.60 5.24 -12.03
N ASN A 72 -1.11 6.09 -11.14
CA ASN A 72 -1.66 7.40 -11.51
C ASN A 72 -0.57 8.33 -12.06
N LEU A 73 0.62 8.34 -11.46
CA LEU A 73 1.75 9.11 -11.94
C LEU A 73 2.19 8.65 -13.32
N ASP A 74 2.34 7.35 -13.53
CA ASP A 74 2.70 6.75 -14.82
C ASP A 74 1.66 7.10 -15.90
N ALA A 75 0.37 7.11 -15.56
CA ALA A 75 -0.70 7.50 -16.48
C ALA A 75 -0.64 9.00 -16.83
N ILE A 76 -0.29 9.87 -15.89
CA ILE A 76 -0.09 11.30 -16.15
C ILE A 76 1.13 11.50 -17.06
N GLU A 77 2.23 10.80 -16.79
CA GLU A 77 3.44 10.85 -17.61
C GLU A 77 3.16 10.40 -19.05
N ALA A 78 2.45 9.29 -19.23
CA ALA A 78 2.07 8.80 -20.56
C ALA A 78 1.21 9.82 -21.33
N ARG A 79 0.20 10.42 -20.69
CA ARG A 79 -0.63 11.46 -21.30
C ARG A 79 0.16 12.72 -21.63
N PHE A 80 1.13 13.08 -20.79
CA PHE A 80 2.01 14.22 -21.04
C PHE A 80 2.92 13.97 -22.24
N ALA A 81 3.53 12.79 -22.32
CA ALA A 81 4.36 12.38 -23.46
C ALA A 81 3.55 12.39 -24.78
N GLU A 82 2.34 11.82 -24.77
CA GLU A 82 1.45 11.84 -25.93
C GLU A 82 1.08 13.27 -26.36
N ALA A 83 0.76 14.14 -25.39
CA ALA A 83 0.45 15.55 -25.67
C ALA A 83 1.67 16.30 -26.22
N ALA A 84 2.88 15.95 -25.79
CA ALA A 84 4.11 16.51 -26.31
C ALA A 84 4.37 16.07 -27.76
N ASP A 85 4.27 14.77 -28.04
CA ASP A 85 4.51 14.17 -29.36
C ASP A 85 3.46 14.60 -30.40
N SER A 86 2.20 14.68 -30.00
CA SER A 86 1.10 15.16 -30.87
C SER A 86 1.10 16.67 -31.10
N GLY A 87 1.99 17.42 -30.43
CA GLY A 87 2.05 18.88 -30.49
C GLY A 87 0.91 19.60 -29.75
N GLY A 88 0.02 18.84 -29.08
CA GLY A 88 -1.06 19.37 -28.25
C GLY A 88 -0.56 20.24 -27.09
N LEU A 89 0.59 19.89 -26.49
CA LEU A 89 1.22 20.67 -25.43
C LEU A 89 1.62 22.07 -25.93
N ALA A 90 2.27 22.15 -27.09
CA ALA A 90 2.65 23.42 -27.69
C ALA A 90 1.41 24.28 -28.06
N GLN A 91 0.31 23.65 -28.47
CA GLN A 91 -0.95 24.33 -28.70
C GLN A 91 -1.56 24.88 -27.39
N ALA A 92 -1.58 24.09 -26.33
CA ALA A 92 -2.08 24.52 -25.02
C ALA A 92 -1.27 25.69 -24.47
N VAL A 93 0.06 25.65 -24.53
CA VAL A 93 0.93 26.76 -24.10
C VAL A 93 0.65 28.03 -24.91
N ARG A 94 0.50 27.93 -26.24
CA ARG A 94 0.14 29.08 -27.07
C ARG A 94 -1.21 29.68 -26.69
N GLN A 95 -2.21 28.85 -26.39
CA GLN A 95 -3.52 29.31 -25.95
C GLN A 95 -3.45 30.03 -24.60
N THR A 96 -2.71 29.49 -23.63
CA THR A 96 -2.51 30.13 -22.32
C THR A 96 -1.80 31.47 -22.47
N VAL A 97 -0.70 31.55 -23.23
CA VAL A 97 0.03 32.80 -23.46
C VAL A 97 -0.85 33.85 -24.15
N GLN A 98 -1.69 33.44 -25.10
CA GLN A 98 -2.64 34.35 -25.75
C GLN A 98 -3.74 34.81 -24.79
N ALA A 99 -4.25 33.93 -23.94
CA ALA A 99 -5.25 34.26 -22.92
C ALA A 99 -4.67 35.25 -21.88
N ASP A 100 -3.44 35.03 -21.42
CA ASP A 100 -2.75 35.92 -20.49
C ASP A 100 -2.44 37.28 -21.12
N ARG A 101 -2.00 37.31 -22.38
CA ARG A 101 -1.82 38.58 -23.13
C ARG A 101 -3.10 39.37 -23.29
N ARG A 102 -4.26 38.70 -23.38
CA ARG A 102 -5.58 39.37 -23.41
C ARG A 102 -6.01 39.87 -22.03
N ARG A 103 -5.54 39.24 -20.95
CA ARG A 103 -5.77 39.69 -19.57
C ARG A 103 -4.88 40.86 -19.15
N VAL A 104 -3.72 41.04 -19.78
CA VAL A 104 -2.84 42.20 -19.55
C VAL A 104 -3.15 43.30 -20.58
N PRO A 105 -3.97 44.33 -20.26
CA PRO A 105 -4.07 45.50 -21.11
C PRO A 105 -2.74 46.26 -21.11
N ALA A 106 -2.34 46.76 -22.27
CA ALA A 106 -1.09 47.48 -22.51
C ALA A 106 -0.90 48.68 -21.56
N ALA A 107 -0.18 48.47 -20.45
CA ALA A 107 0.45 49.56 -19.72
C ALA A 107 1.69 50.01 -20.52
N THR A 108 1.50 50.72 -21.63
CA THR A 108 2.44 51.70 -22.24
C THR A 108 1.83 52.24 -23.55
N SER A 109 0.95 53.24 -23.45
CA SER A 109 0.79 54.25 -24.51
C SER A 109 0.15 55.53 -23.95
N THR A 110 0.85 56.24 -23.06
CA THR A 110 0.51 57.63 -22.74
C THR A 110 1.78 58.43 -22.47
N ARG A 111 2.57 58.67 -23.52
CA ARG A 111 3.49 59.81 -23.54
C ARG A 111 3.80 60.28 -24.96
N ALA A 112 2.76 60.65 -25.70
CA ALA A 112 2.89 61.59 -26.81
C ALA A 112 1.64 62.47 -26.85
N ARG A 113 1.84 63.80 -26.69
CA ARG A 113 0.92 64.95 -26.83
C ARG A 113 0.36 65.59 -25.55
N ARG A 114 1.09 66.61 -25.07
CA ARG A 114 0.60 67.93 -24.63
C ARG A 114 1.84 68.83 -24.51
N ALA A 115 2.18 69.62 -25.53
CA ALA A 115 1.69 70.98 -25.75
C ALA A 115 2.13 71.95 -24.64
N ALA A 116 3.21 72.68 -24.89
CA ALA A 116 3.43 74.10 -24.58
C ALA A 116 4.68 74.55 -25.34
#